data_AF-A0A3A6FDB4-F1
#
_entry.id   AF-A0A3A6FDB4-F1
#
_cell.length_a   1.000
_cell.length_b   1.000
_cell.length_c   1.000
_cell.angle_alpha   90.00
_cell.angle_beta   90.00
_cell.angle_gamma   90.00
#
_symmetry.space_group_name_H-M   'P 1'
#
loop_
_entity.id
_entity.type
_entity.pdbx_description
1 polymer ?
#
loop_
_entity_poly.entity_id
_entity_poly.type
_entity_poly.pdbx_seq_one_letter_code
_entity_poly.pdbx_strand_id
1 'polypeptide(L)'
;MKWKLMEEGKEMLLSKEQKKDLLKKLLACSEKTSDLEEGAEDLNSKVYINYSMQTETGKAFYQSLSDTLLLSVLKKRADQLGHSPAQKEMFWVWRVYIKARFQRWPYALKAAGLSKAAGKGGKSLKQSEKEKEEYSRYLQMIQEKAAELCRMPHPKEMPQILEGLKKRGISWSDFVREAGIDRNFFRKRGVYTVQDLNTVEKEQLQALLMLAWEIGRPPLKEEVPKILLQNLMDKCGSYRNVLFQIGLEPIEKKRSFSMKTEEQRTTDEKKHRRVLKECYYQVLSKDIQYQKDIKMLCEWKEKEGRLPERKDIDPETRRRLQKVCGSWENALRQLEYRKR
;
A
#
# COMPACT_ATOMS: atom_id res chain seq x y z
N MET A 1 -39.75 -21.72 7.69
CA MET A 1 -41.20 -21.67 7.37
C MET A 1 -41.59 -20.23 7.07
N LYS A 2 -42.24 -20.04 5.92
CA LYS A 2 -43.06 -18.92 5.42
C LYS A 2 -42.85 -17.52 6.03
N TRP A 3 -42.14 -16.67 5.29
CA TRP A 3 -42.41 -15.21 5.25
C TRP A 3 -43.34 -14.93 4.07
N LYS A 4 -44.64 -14.84 4.33
CA LYS A 4 -45.63 -14.25 3.42
C LYS A 4 -46.92 -13.99 4.20
N LEU A 5 -47.19 -12.73 4.54
CA LEU A 5 -48.34 -11.97 4.07
C LEU A 5 -48.55 -10.69 4.91
N MET A 6 -48.70 -9.58 4.18
CA MET A 6 -49.37 -8.32 4.51
C MET A 6 -48.74 -7.42 5.58
N GLU A 7 -48.17 -6.30 5.11
CA GLU A 7 -48.72 -4.98 5.42
C GLU A 7 -48.23 -3.97 4.38
N GLU A 8 -49.17 -3.34 3.68
CA GLU A 8 -48.96 -2.17 2.85
C GLU A 8 -48.60 -0.98 3.77
N GLY A 9 -47.35 -0.92 4.20
CA GLY A 9 -46.86 0.15 5.06
C GLY A 9 -46.58 1.41 4.25
N LYS A 10 -47.41 2.45 4.43
CA LYS A 10 -46.99 3.84 4.19
C LYS A 10 -45.67 4.05 4.92
N GLU A 11 -44.56 4.20 4.21
CA GLU A 11 -43.29 4.58 4.84
C GLU A 11 -43.51 5.90 5.58
N MET A 12 -43.39 5.87 6.91
CA MET A 12 -43.49 7.07 7.73
C MET A 12 -42.31 7.99 7.41
N LEU A 13 -42.56 8.99 6.56
CA LEU A 13 -41.55 9.96 6.15
C LEU A 13 -41.44 11.06 7.22
N LEU A 14 -40.50 10.87 8.16
CA LEU A 14 -40.11 11.93 9.08
C LEU A 14 -39.58 13.16 8.32
N SER A 15 -40.07 14.36 8.68
CA SER A 15 -39.58 15.62 8.12
C SER A 15 -38.11 15.85 8.46
N LYS A 16 -37.44 16.75 7.72
CA LYS A 16 -36.04 17.11 8.01
C LYS A 16 -35.91 17.75 9.39
N GLU A 17 -36.86 18.58 9.82
CA GLU A 17 -36.87 19.18 11.16
C GLU A 17 -37.05 18.13 12.25
N GLN A 18 -38.00 17.19 12.07
CA GLN A 18 -38.25 16.11 13.04
C GLN A 18 -37.02 15.22 13.22
N LYS A 19 -36.34 14.86 12.13
CA LYS A 19 -35.08 14.08 12.18
C LYS A 19 -33.99 14.80 12.97
N LYS A 20 -33.81 16.11 12.75
CA LYS A 20 -32.82 16.92 13.47
C LYS A 20 -33.14 17.04 14.95
N ASP A 21 -34.40 17.26 15.30
CA ASP A 21 -34.86 17.34 16.69
C ASP A 21 -34.67 16.01 17.43
N LEU A 22 -35.08 14.90 16.80
CA LEU A 22 -34.88 13.55 17.33
C LEU A 22 -33.39 13.24 17.56
N LEU A 23 -32.51 13.61 16.62
CA LEU A 23 -31.07 13.44 16.76
C LEU A 23 -30.51 14.26 17.91
N LYS A 24 -30.90 15.53 18.03
CA LYS A 24 -30.45 16.42 19.11
C LYS A 24 -30.87 15.87 20.48
N LYS A 25 -32.11 15.41 20.61
CA LYS A 25 -32.65 14.79 21.82
C LYS A 25 -31.92 13.50 22.18
N LEU A 26 -31.65 12.63 21.21
CA LEU A 26 -30.94 11.38 21.45
C LEU A 26 -29.49 11.62 21.90
N LEU A 27 -28.78 12.54 21.26
CA LEU A 27 -27.42 12.92 21.67
C LEU A 27 -27.42 13.44 23.12
N ALA A 28 -28.32 14.37 23.44
CA ALA A 28 -28.43 14.95 24.78
C ALA A 28 -28.80 13.90 25.85
N CYS A 29 -29.72 12.99 25.53
CA CYS A 29 -30.10 11.88 26.41
C CYS A 29 -28.90 10.96 26.66
N SER A 30 -28.22 10.52 25.59
CA SER A 30 -27.06 9.63 25.68
C SER A 30 -25.84 10.21 26.40
N GLU A 31 -25.73 11.54 26.48
CA GLU A 31 -24.64 12.23 27.19
C GLU A 31 -24.94 12.49 28.66
N LYS A 32 -26.22 12.73 29.01
CA LYS A 32 -26.63 13.09 30.37
C LYS A 32 -26.91 11.89 31.25
N THR A 33 -27.36 10.79 30.66
CA THR A 33 -27.76 9.62 31.44
C THR A 33 -26.55 8.87 31.98
N SER A 34 -26.63 8.47 33.25
CA SER A 34 -25.72 7.49 33.84
C SER A 34 -26.14 6.05 33.52
N ASP A 35 -27.42 5.85 33.15
CA ASP A 35 -27.97 4.55 32.79
C ASP A 35 -27.93 4.35 31.27
N LEU A 36 -27.00 3.50 30.82
CA LEU A 36 -26.82 3.22 29.39
C LEU A 36 -27.96 2.38 28.78
N GLU A 37 -28.85 1.83 29.61
CA GLU A 37 -30.04 1.07 29.21
C GLU A 37 -31.34 1.87 29.46
N GLU A 38 -31.26 3.17 29.72
CA GLU A 38 -32.45 4.01 30.01
C GLU A 38 -33.52 3.86 28.92
N GLY A 39 -34.72 3.42 29.34
CA GLY A 39 -35.87 3.21 28.46
C GLY A 39 -35.75 2.02 27.51
N ALA A 40 -34.76 1.12 27.66
CA ALA A 40 -34.62 -0.07 26.84
C ALA A 40 -35.72 -1.12 27.11
N GLU A 41 -36.14 -1.25 28.37
CA GLU A 41 -37.14 -2.25 28.82
C GLU A 41 -38.56 -1.68 28.97
N ASP A 42 -38.70 -0.35 29.02
CA ASP A 42 -39.99 0.32 29.08
C ASP A 42 -40.50 0.67 27.68
N LEU A 43 -41.41 -0.17 27.17
CA LEU A 43 -42.05 -0.02 25.85
C LEU A 43 -42.85 1.28 25.71
N ASN A 44 -43.30 1.87 26.83
CA ASN A 44 -44.04 3.13 26.85
C ASN A 44 -43.13 4.36 27.00
N SER A 45 -41.83 4.14 27.21
CA SER A 45 -40.88 5.25 27.34
C SER A 45 -40.76 6.01 26.03
N LYS A 46 -40.59 7.33 26.13
CA LYS A 46 -40.33 8.19 24.96
C LYS A 46 -39.07 7.76 24.20
N VAL A 47 -38.09 7.17 24.88
CA VAL A 47 -36.86 6.67 24.26
C VAL A 47 -37.18 5.45 23.40
N TYR A 48 -37.89 4.47 23.94
CA TYR A 48 -38.27 3.27 23.20
C TYR A 48 -39.13 3.59 21.98
N ILE A 49 -40.20 4.37 22.17
CA ILE A 49 -41.15 4.71 21.10
C ILE A 49 -40.46 5.41 19.93
N ASN A 50 -39.57 6.38 20.21
CA ASN A 50 -38.96 7.21 19.18
C ASN A 50 -37.70 6.61 18.53
N TYR A 51 -37.01 5.69 19.20
CA TYR A 51 -35.68 5.22 18.77
C TYR A 51 -35.51 3.70 18.70
N SER A 52 -36.48 2.89 19.14
CA SER A 52 -36.39 1.45 18.94
C SER A 52 -36.57 1.11 17.47
N MET A 53 -35.74 0.21 16.92
CA MET A 53 -35.95 -0.30 15.55
C MET A 53 -37.20 -1.19 15.42
N GLN A 54 -37.86 -1.50 16.54
CA GLN A 54 -39.13 -2.23 16.56
C GLN A 54 -40.33 -1.31 16.30
N THR A 55 -40.18 0.02 16.41
CA THR A 55 -41.23 0.99 16.09
C THR A 55 -41.00 1.56 14.69
N GLU A 56 -42.08 1.96 14.01
CA GLU A 56 -41.99 2.61 12.70
C GLU A 56 -41.18 3.90 12.75
N THR A 57 -41.41 4.72 13.79
CA THR A 57 -40.71 5.98 14.01
C THR A 57 -39.21 5.76 14.21
N GLY A 58 -38.81 4.81 15.06
CA GLY A 58 -37.39 4.52 15.30
C GLY A 58 -36.69 3.92 14.10
N LYS A 59 -37.37 3.05 13.33
CA LYS A 59 -36.85 2.51 12.08
C LYS A 59 -36.64 3.61 11.03
N ALA A 60 -37.61 4.50 10.84
CA ALA A 60 -37.49 5.63 9.92
C ALA A 60 -36.37 6.60 10.34
N PHE A 61 -36.20 6.83 11.65
CA PHE A 61 -35.10 7.63 12.18
C PHE A 61 -33.75 6.96 11.91
N TYR A 62 -33.58 5.66 12.24
CA TYR A 62 -32.34 4.90 11.98
C TYR A 62 -31.93 4.93 10.51
N GLN A 63 -32.87 4.71 9.59
CA GLN A 63 -32.60 4.74 8.14
C GLN A 63 -32.14 6.11 7.66
N SER A 64 -32.53 7.18 8.34
CA SER A 64 -32.10 8.54 8.01
C SER A 64 -30.65 8.87 8.42
N LEU A 65 -30.02 8.03 9.25
CA LEU A 65 -28.66 8.26 9.75
C LEU A 65 -27.60 7.76 8.76
N SER A 66 -26.56 8.58 8.58
CA SER A 66 -25.38 8.22 7.80
C SER A 66 -24.40 7.37 8.62
N ASP A 67 -23.62 6.56 7.90
CA ASP A 67 -22.53 5.79 8.49
C ASP A 67 -21.49 6.71 9.16
N THR A 68 -21.21 7.88 8.57
CA THR A 68 -20.28 8.87 9.10
C THR A 68 -20.70 9.40 10.48
N LEU A 69 -22.00 9.60 10.71
CA LEU A 69 -22.54 10.03 11.99
C LEU A 69 -22.42 8.92 13.04
N LEU A 70 -22.77 7.69 12.68
CA LEU A 70 -22.65 6.55 13.60
C LEU A 70 -21.20 6.32 14.04
N LEU A 71 -20.25 6.48 13.11
CA LEU A 71 -18.82 6.38 13.42
C LEU A 71 -18.33 7.58 14.25
N SER A 72 -18.86 8.79 14.07
CA SER A 72 -18.47 9.95 14.88
C SER A 72 -18.97 9.84 16.33
N VAL A 73 -20.16 9.28 16.56
CA VAL A 73 -20.65 8.95 17.91
C VAL A 73 -19.72 7.95 18.60
N LEU A 74 -19.26 6.92 17.87
CA LEU A 74 -18.33 5.92 18.40
C LEU A 74 -16.96 6.54 18.76
N LYS A 75 -16.43 7.42 17.91
CA LYS A 75 -15.19 8.17 18.17
C LYS A 75 -15.31 9.08 19.38
N LYS A 76 -16.36 9.90 19.44
CA LYS A 76 -16.62 10.82 20.56
C LYS A 76 -16.67 10.07 21.88
N ARG A 77 -17.32 8.90 21.91
CA ARG A 77 -17.36 8.06 23.11
C ARG A 77 -15.99 7.48 23.45
N ALA A 78 -15.20 7.06 22.46
CA ALA A 78 -13.85 6.60 22.68
C ALA A 78 -12.97 7.70 23.30
N ASP A 79 -13.09 8.94 22.83
CA ASP A 79 -12.34 10.10 23.34
C ASP A 79 -12.68 10.36 24.82
N GLN A 80 -13.95 10.25 25.20
CA GLN A 80 -14.40 10.39 26.58
C GLN A 80 -13.84 9.29 27.50
N LEU A 81 -13.77 8.05 27.01
CA LEU A 81 -13.29 6.89 27.79
C LEU A 81 -11.76 6.74 27.77
N GLY A 82 -11.09 7.37 26.81
CA GLY A 82 -9.64 7.20 26.58
C GLY A 82 -9.26 5.84 25.96
N HIS A 83 -10.24 5.01 25.56
CA HIS A 83 -10.05 3.73 24.90
C HIS A 83 -11.21 3.42 23.96
N SER A 84 -11.05 2.37 23.13
CA SER A 84 -12.12 1.92 22.24
C SER A 84 -13.31 1.40 23.05
N PRO A 85 -14.55 1.90 22.85
CA PRO A 85 -15.69 1.54 23.69
C PRO A 85 -16.14 0.10 23.46
N ALA A 86 -16.42 -0.63 24.53
CA ALA A 86 -17.17 -1.88 24.51
C ALA A 86 -18.65 -1.61 24.24
N GLN A 87 -19.38 -2.65 23.81
CA GLN A 87 -20.81 -2.54 23.54
C GLN A 87 -21.59 -1.99 24.76
N LYS A 88 -21.27 -2.46 25.96
CA LYS A 88 -21.94 -2.04 27.21
C LYS A 88 -21.55 -0.64 27.67
N GLU A 89 -20.56 0.00 27.06
CA GLU A 89 -20.12 1.37 27.40
C GLU A 89 -20.77 2.42 26.48
N MET A 90 -21.69 1.97 25.61
CA MET A 90 -22.47 2.76 24.69
C MET A 90 -23.94 2.71 25.10
N PHE A 91 -24.62 3.84 24.94
CA PHE A 91 -26.06 3.91 25.08
C PHE A 91 -26.75 2.91 24.13
N TRP A 92 -27.76 2.19 24.62
CA TRP A 92 -28.32 1.02 23.95
C TRP A 92 -28.80 1.31 22.52
N VAL A 93 -29.42 2.48 22.28
CA VAL A 93 -29.88 2.90 20.95
C VAL A 93 -28.72 2.96 19.96
N TRP A 94 -27.62 3.63 20.32
CA TRP A 94 -26.43 3.73 19.47
C TRP A 94 -25.78 2.36 19.25
N ARG A 95 -25.70 1.54 20.30
CA ARG A 95 -25.20 0.16 20.20
C ARG A 95 -25.99 -0.65 19.17
N VAL A 96 -27.31 -0.58 19.21
CA VAL A 96 -28.21 -1.30 18.30
C VAL A 96 -28.02 -0.84 16.86
N TYR A 97 -28.00 0.48 16.62
CA TYR A 97 -27.81 1.04 15.28
C TYR A 97 -26.46 0.69 14.66
N ILE A 98 -25.37 0.81 15.45
CA ILE A 98 -24.03 0.49 14.98
C ILE A 98 -23.90 -1.00 14.66
N LYS A 99 -24.48 -1.89 15.48
CA LYS A 99 -24.50 -3.33 15.20
C LYS A 99 -25.31 -3.66 13.95
N ALA A 100 -26.47 -3.02 13.77
CA ALA A 100 -27.29 -3.22 12.58
C ALA A 100 -26.54 -2.79 11.30
N ARG A 101 -25.81 -1.68 11.35
CA ARG A 101 -25.11 -1.12 10.17
C ARG A 101 -23.82 -1.85 9.82
N PHE A 102 -22.98 -2.15 10.83
CA PHE A 102 -21.63 -2.69 10.63
C PHE A 102 -21.50 -4.19 10.97
N GLN A 103 -22.62 -4.83 11.34
CA GLN A 103 -22.77 -6.25 11.71
C GLN A 103 -22.01 -6.67 12.96
N ARG A 104 -20.67 -6.55 12.95
CA ARG A 104 -19.78 -6.94 14.05
C ARG A 104 -19.18 -5.70 14.71
N TRP A 105 -19.16 -5.67 16.04
CA TRP A 105 -18.57 -4.55 16.80
C TRP A 105 -17.11 -4.24 16.42
N PRO A 106 -16.22 -5.23 16.26
CA PRO A 106 -14.85 -4.97 15.80
C PRO A 106 -14.77 -4.34 14.40
N TYR A 107 -15.78 -4.52 13.55
CA TYR A 107 -15.83 -3.90 12.22
C TYR A 107 -16.23 -2.43 12.31
N ALA A 108 -17.19 -2.09 13.17
CA ALA A 108 -17.52 -0.70 13.49
C ALA A 108 -16.32 0.06 14.07
N LEU A 109 -15.62 -0.55 15.03
CA LEU A 109 -14.41 0.04 15.62
C LEU A 109 -13.32 0.25 14.56
N LYS A 110 -13.07 -0.75 13.71
CA LYS A 110 -12.11 -0.63 12.60
C LYS A 110 -12.50 0.49 11.63
N ALA A 111 -13.79 0.59 11.26
CA ALA A 111 -14.30 1.63 10.37
C ALA A 111 -14.18 3.03 11.00
N ALA A 112 -14.28 3.13 12.33
CA ALA A 112 -14.03 4.35 13.08
C ALA A 112 -12.53 4.65 13.28
N GLY A 113 -11.61 3.79 12.82
CA GLY A 113 -10.17 3.96 13.04
C GLY A 113 -9.70 3.65 14.47
N LEU A 114 -10.56 2.97 15.24
CA LEU A 114 -10.35 2.56 16.63
C LEU A 114 -9.78 1.12 16.71
N SER A 115 -9.25 0.77 17.88
CA SER A 115 -8.75 -0.58 18.15
C SER A 115 -9.91 -1.58 18.19
N LYS A 116 -9.68 -2.79 17.67
CA LYS A 116 -10.66 -3.89 17.76
C LYS A 116 -10.79 -4.46 19.17
N ALA A 117 -9.76 -4.29 20.00
CA ALA A 117 -9.79 -4.68 21.41
C ALA A 117 -10.53 -3.59 22.20
N ALA A 118 -11.80 -3.84 22.49
CA ALA A 118 -12.71 -2.89 23.13
C ALA A 118 -12.68 -2.99 24.66
N GLY A 119 -13.09 -1.91 25.34
CA GLY A 119 -13.16 -1.81 26.79
C GLY A 119 -11.80 -1.59 27.47
N LYS A 120 -11.81 -1.63 28.81
CA LYS A 120 -10.65 -1.34 29.67
C LYS A 120 -9.45 -2.29 29.52
N GLY A 121 -9.65 -3.47 28.94
CA GLY A 121 -8.57 -4.43 28.63
C GLY A 121 -7.92 -4.20 27.26
N GLY A 122 -8.44 -3.26 26.46
CA GLY A 122 -7.87 -2.86 25.18
C GLY A 122 -6.76 -1.81 25.32
N LYS A 123 -6.05 -1.55 24.22
CA LYS A 123 -5.09 -0.44 24.18
C LYS A 123 -5.81 0.90 24.34
N SER A 124 -5.21 1.81 25.11
CA SER A 124 -5.70 3.20 25.18
C SER A 124 -5.54 3.91 23.84
N LEU A 125 -6.33 4.96 23.61
CA LEU A 125 -6.21 5.78 22.40
C LEU A 125 -4.81 6.40 22.28
N LYS A 126 -4.30 6.97 23.38
CA LYS A 126 -2.94 7.52 23.45
C LYS A 126 -1.87 6.49 23.07
N GLN A 127 -2.01 5.25 23.53
CA GLN A 127 -1.07 4.19 23.17
C GLN A 127 -1.19 3.81 21.68
N SER A 128 -2.42 3.71 21.16
CA SER A 128 -2.65 3.43 19.75
C SER A 128 -2.12 4.54 18.84
N GLU A 129 -2.22 5.80 19.24
CA GLU A 129 -1.68 6.95 18.50
C GLU A 129 -0.16 6.92 18.50
N LYS A 130 0.48 6.73 19.66
CA LYS A 130 1.94 6.57 19.75
C LYS A 130 2.47 5.44 18.86
N GLU A 131 1.78 4.30 18.82
CA GLU A 131 2.16 3.19 17.94
C GLU A 131 2.02 3.54 16.44
N LYS A 132 0.99 4.33 16.07
CA LYS A 132 0.82 4.81 14.69
C LYS A 132 1.92 5.81 14.32
N GLU A 133 2.22 6.77 15.20
CA GLU A 133 3.29 7.75 15.02
C GLU A 133 4.65 7.08 14.89
N GLU A 134 4.95 6.13 15.77
CA GLU A 134 6.19 5.34 15.72
C GLU A 134 6.32 4.60 14.37
N TYR A 135 5.24 3.99 13.89
CA TYR A 135 5.25 3.29 12.61
C TYR A 135 5.48 4.23 11.42
N SER A 136 4.79 5.37 11.42
CA SER A 136 5.00 6.42 10.42
C SER A 136 6.44 6.92 10.43
N ARG A 137 7.04 7.06 11.62
CA ARG A 137 8.46 7.39 11.75
C ARG A 137 9.36 6.31 11.14
N TYR A 138 9.06 5.03 11.35
CA TYR A 138 9.81 3.96 10.69
C TYR A 138 9.72 4.05 9.17
N LEU A 139 8.53 4.30 8.60
CA LEU A 139 8.35 4.47 7.15
C LEU A 139 9.21 5.63 6.61
N GLN A 140 9.24 6.77 7.31
CA GLN A 140 10.08 7.92 6.93
C GLN A 140 11.57 7.57 7.02
N MET A 141 12.01 6.96 8.12
CA MET A 141 13.41 6.60 8.33
C MET A 141 13.94 5.66 7.24
N ILE A 142 13.15 4.66 6.82
CA ILE A 142 13.61 3.76 5.75
C ILE A 142 13.64 4.47 4.39
N GLN A 143 12.71 5.39 4.11
CA GLN A 143 12.75 6.20 2.88
C GLN A 143 13.98 7.10 2.85
N GLU A 144 14.26 7.82 3.93
CA GLU A 144 15.45 8.68 4.05
C GLU A 144 16.73 7.87 3.89
N LYS A 145 16.84 6.73 4.58
CA LYS A 145 18.00 5.85 4.44
C LYS A 145 18.15 5.28 3.03
N ALA A 146 17.05 4.94 2.37
CA ALA A 146 17.07 4.46 0.99
C ALA A 146 17.52 5.54 0.00
N ALA A 147 17.10 6.79 0.22
CA ALA A 147 17.53 7.95 -0.56
C ALA A 147 19.02 8.22 -0.36
N GLU A 148 19.48 8.27 0.88
CA GLU A 148 20.90 8.46 1.25
C GLU A 148 21.79 7.39 0.60
N LEU A 149 21.43 6.12 0.74
CA LEU A 149 22.21 5.00 0.20
C LEU A 149 22.05 4.83 -1.33
N CYS A 150 21.06 5.49 -1.94
CA CYS A 150 20.64 5.27 -3.32
C CYS A 150 20.37 3.78 -3.65
N ARG A 151 20.04 2.99 -2.63
CA ARG A 151 19.70 1.56 -2.71
C ARG A 151 18.78 1.17 -1.55
N MET A 152 18.16 0.01 -1.68
CA MET A 152 17.36 -0.57 -0.60
C MET A 152 18.26 -0.86 0.63
N PRO A 153 17.95 -0.34 1.83
CA PRO A 153 18.69 -0.64 3.05
C PRO A 153 18.46 -2.07 3.54
N HIS A 154 19.51 -2.83 3.82
CA HIS A 154 19.39 -4.18 4.37
C HIS A 154 18.83 -4.11 5.82
N PRO A 155 18.01 -5.09 6.28
CA PRO A 155 17.45 -5.08 7.64
C PRO A 155 18.48 -4.86 8.76
N LYS A 156 19.69 -5.41 8.59
CA LYS A 156 20.81 -5.24 9.55
C LYS A 156 21.34 -3.80 9.64
N GLU A 157 21.11 -2.97 8.62
CA GLU A 157 21.48 -1.55 8.63
C GLU A 157 20.47 -0.70 9.44
N MET A 158 19.32 -1.27 9.83
CA MET A 158 18.23 -0.58 10.52
C MET A 158 17.65 -1.43 11.68
N PRO A 159 18.48 -1.86 12.65
CA PRO A 159 18.07 -2.78 13.73
C PRO A 159 16.89 -2.26 14.57
N GLN A 160 16.79 -0.94 14.77
CA GLN A 160 15.70 -0.29 15.49
C GLN A 160 14.32 -0.49 14.83
N ILE A 161 14.28 -0.50 13.49
CA ILE A 161 13.04 -0.77 12.75
C ILE A 161 12.72 -2.27 12.86
N LEU A 162 13.73 -3.12 12.68
CA LEU A 162 13.55 -4.57 12.67
C LEU A 162 12.88 -5.08 13.96
N GLU A 163 13.29 -4.56 15.11
CA GLU A 163 12.70 -4.94 16.40
C GLU A 163 11.23 -4.47 16.54
N GLY A 164 10.93 -3.26 16.06
CA GLY A 164 9.55 -2.74 16.01
C GLY A 164 8.63 -3.56 15.10
N LEU A 165 9.15 -4.05 13.97
CA LEU A 165 8.40 -4.88 13.02
C LEU A 165 8.12 -6.28 13.56
N LYS A 166 9.08 -6.90 14.26
CA LYS A 166 8.90 -8.22 14.89
C LYS A 166 7.71 -8.23 15.85
N LYS A 167 7.61 -7.21 16.70
CA LYS A 167 6.49 -7.04 17.64
C LYS A 167 5.11 -6.96 16.95
N ARG A 168 5.10 -6.55 15.68
CA ARG A 168 3.89 -6.37 14.86
C ARG A 168 3.63 -7.53 13.90
N GLY A 169 4.55 -8.49 13.81
CA GLY A 169 4.47 -9.61 12.87
C GLY A 169 4.57 -9.19 11.39
N ILE A 170 5.21 -8.06 11.10
CA ILE A 170 5.34 -7.52 9.74
C ILE A 170 6.69 -7.95 9.16
N SER A 171 6.68 -8.50 7.94
CA SER A 171 7.92 -8.84 7.24
C SER A 171 8.63 -7.60 6.71
N TRP A 172 9.96 -7.64 6.60
CA TRP A 172 10.73 -6.54 6.01
C TRP A 172 10.28 -6.21 4.58
N SER A 173 9.96 -7.24 3.78
CA SER A 173 9.47 -7.07 2.40
C SER A 173 8.13 -6.35 2.34
N ASP A 174 7.21 -6.66 3.25
CA ASP A 174 5.90 -6.00 3.28
C ASP A 174 6.03 -4.56 3.75
N PHE A 175 6.88 -4.32 4.75
CA PHE A 175 7.19 -2.99 5.25
C PHE A 175 7.81 -2.10 4.17
N VAL A 176 8.81 -2.59 3.42
CA VAL A 176 9.43 -1.85 2.30
C VAL A 176 8.41 -1.52 1.21
N ARG A 177 7.50 -2.46 0.92
CA ARG A 177 6.42 -2.27 -0.06
C ARG A 177 5.44 -1.20 0.42
N GLU A 178 5.06 -1.21 1.68
CA GLU A 178 4.20 -0.20 2.31
C GLU A 178 4.86 1.18 2.35
N ALA A 179 6.18 1.22 2.59
CA ALA A 179 6.97 2.45 2.53
C ALA A 179 7.05 3.05 1.11
N GLY A 180 6.54 2.37 0.07
CA GLY A 180 6.55 2.87 -1.29
C GLY A 180 7.95 3.01 -1.87
N ILE A 181 8.94 2.26 -1.36
CA ILE A 181 10.32 2.27 -1.86
C ILE A 181 10.40 1.37 -3.10
N ASP A 182 9.87 1.87 -4.20
CA ASP A 182 9.89 1.22 -5.50
C ASP A 182 10.86 1.90 -6.48
N ARG A 183 10.82 1.49 -7.75
CA ARG A 183 11.63 2.10 -8.80
C ARG A 183 11.35 3.59 -8.97
N ASN A 184 10.09 4.02 -8.89
CA ASN A 184 9.70 5.42 -9.05
C ASN A 184 10.20 6.26 -7.88
N PHE A 185 10.22 5.71 -6.66
CA PHE A 185 10.87 6.32 -5.52
C PHE A 185 12.34 6.61 -5.83
N PHE A 186 13.11 5.63 -6.29
CA PHE A 186 14.53 5.85 -6.58
C PHE A 186 14.76 6.80 -7.76
N ARG A 187 13.90 6.81 -8.77
CA ARG A 187 13.96 7.78 -9.87
C ARG A 187 13.78 9.22 -9.40
N LYS A 188 12.94 9.44 -8.38
CA LYS A 188 12.62 10.78 -7.87
C LYS A 188 13.54 11.23 -6.73
N ARG A 189 14.02 10.30 -5.90
CA ARG A 189 14.69 10.62 -4.62
C ARG A 189 16.03 9.90 -4.40
N GLY A 190 16.38 8.91 -5.21
CA GLY A 190 17.53 8.04 -4.97
C GLY A 190 18.55 8.00 -6.11
N VAL A 191 18.56 9.04 -6.94
CA VAL A 191 19.55 9.32 -8.00
C VAL A 191 19.72 10.82 -8.15
N TYR A 192 20.89 11.26 -8.60
CA TYR A 192 21.23 12.68 -8.79
C TYR A 192 22.30 12.84 -9.87
N THR A 193 22.30 13.96 -10.59
CA THR A 193 23.33 14.26 -11.60
C THR A 193 24.60 14.75 -10.91
N VAL A 194 25.74 14.13 -11.22
CA VAL A 194 27.06 14.59 -10.77
C VAL A 194 27.55 15.66 -11.73
N GLN A 195 27.75 16.90 -11.26
CA GLN A 195 28.09 18.04 -12.12
C GLN A 195 29.61 18.18 -12.35
N ASP A 196 30.42 17.70 -11.41
CA ASP A 196 31.86 17.94 -11.32
C ASP A 196 32.67 16.72 -11.78
N LEU A 197 32.27 16.10 -12.89
CA LEU A 197 32.98 14.97 -13.48
C LEU A 197 34.23 15.41 -14.23
N ASN A 198 35.39 14.85 -13.86
CA ASN A 198 36.65 15.07 -14.57
C ASN A 198 36.72 14.24 -15.88
N THR A 199 37.77 14.46 -16.67
CA THR A 199 37.96 13.77 -17.96
C THR A 199 38.03 12.25 -17.81
N VAL A 200 38.78 11.77 -16.81
CA VAL A 200 38.94 10.32 -16.55
C VAL A 200 37.61 9.68 -16.18
N GLU A 201 36.82 10.32 -15.33
CA GLU A 201 35.50 9.83 -14.91
C GLU A 201 34.52 9.77 -16.10
N LYS A 202 34.57 10.76 -17.00
CA LYS A 202 33.76 10.77 -18.23
C LYS A 202 34.15 9.61 -19.16
N GLU A 203 35.44 9.36 -19.34
CA GLU A 203 35.94 8.22 -20.11
C GLU A 203 35.52 6.87 -19.48
N GLN A 204 35.58 6.76 -18.16
CA GLN A 204 35.12 5.58 -17.42
C GLN A 204 33.61 5.34 -17.56
N LEU A 205 32.79 6.40 -17.48
CA LEU A 205 31.35 6.30 -17.74
C LEU A 205 31.07 5.87 -19.19
N GLN A 206 31.82 6.40 -20.16
CA GLN A 206 31.71 5.99 -21.56
C GLN A 206 32.11 4.51 -21.75
N ALA A 207 33.19 4.05 -21.12
CA ALA A 207 33.61 2.66 -21.15
C ALA A 207 32.53 1.74 -20.54
N LEU A 208 31.89 2.15 -19.44
CA LEU A 208 30.78 1.42 -18.83
C LEU A 208 29.55 1.36 -19.76
N LEU A 209 29.24 2.45 -20.46
CA LEU A 209 28.15 2.49 -21.43
C LEU A 209 28.44 1.56 -22.62
N MET A 210 29.67 1.54 -23.12
CA MET A 210 30.09 0.63 -24.18
C MET A 210 29.97 -0.84 -23.75
N LEU A 211 30.38 -1.17 -22.53
CA LEU A 211 30.18 -2.51 -21.95
C LEU A 211 28.70 -2.88 -21.88
N ALA A 212 27.83 -1.94 -21.49
CA ALA A 212 26.40 -2.18 -21.43
C ALA A 212 25.81 -2.49 -22.82
N TRP A 213 26.27 -1.79 -23.87
CA TRP A 213 25.90 -2.06 -25.25
C TRP A 213 26.41 -3.41 -25.77
N GLU A 214 27.61 -3.81 -25.38
CA GLU A 214 28.19 -5.11 -25.73
C GLU A 214 27.40 -6.26 -25.10
N ILE A 215 27.08 -6.16 -23.81
CA ILE A 215 26.27 -7.16 -23.09
C ILE A 215 24.79 -7.09 -23.51
N GLY A 216 24.34 -5.97 -24.06
CA GLY A 216 22.96 -5.71 -24.48
C GLY A 216 22.01 -5.35 -23.34
N ARG A 217 22.54 -5.01 -22.16
CA ARG A 217 21.79 -4.65 -20.94
C ARG A 217 22.70 -3.91 -19.94
N PRO A 218 22.14 -3.26 -18.91
CA PRO A 218 22.92 -2.78 -17.78
C PRO A 218 23.81 -3.90 -17.20
N PRO A 219 25.11 -3.63 -17.00
CA PRO A 219 26.00 -4.61 -16.39
C PRO A 219 25.63 -4.85 -14.92
N LEU A 220 26.02 -6.01 -14.42
CA LEU A 220 26.04 -6.32 -12.99
C LEU A 220 27.37 -5.87 -12.39
N LYS A 221 27.41 -5.61 -11.10
CA LYS A 221 28.64 -5.13 -10.42
C LYS A 221 29.84 -6.03 -10.68
N GLU A 222 29.63 -7.34 -10.71
CA GLU A 222 30.70 -8.33 -10.91
C GLU A 222 31.15 -8.44 -12.38
N GLU A 223 30.41 -7.85 -13.31
CA GLU A 223 30.76 -7.78 -14.74
C GLU A 223 31.59 -6.53 -15.06
N VAL A 224 31.68 -5.57 -14.12
CA VAL A 224 32.43 -4.33 -14.28
C VAL A 224 33.84 -4.50 -13.69
N PRO A 225 34.90 -4.04 -14.38
CA PRO A 225 36.25 -4.04 -13.82
C PRO A 225 36.31 -3.35 -12.46
N LYS A 226 36.91 -4.01 -11.46
CA LYS A 226 36.88 -3.57 -10.04
C LYS A 226 37.36 -2.14 -9.83
N ILE A 227 38.46 -1.76 -10.48
CA ILE A 227 39.05 -0.41 -10.35
C ILE A 227 38.10 0.64 -10.92
N LEU A 228 37.56 0.39 -12.13
CA LEU A 228 36.59 1.27 -12.76
C LEU A 228 35.33 1.42 -11.90
N LEU A 229 34.83 0.31 -11.35
CA LEU A 229 33.65 0.31 -10.48
C LEU A 229 33.90 1.13 -9.22
N GLN A 230 35.06 0.98 -8.58
CA GLN A 230 35.40 1.68 -7.35
C GLN A 230 35.48 3.19 -7.59
N ASN A 231 36.25 3.63 -8.59
CA ASN A 231 36.39 5.05 -8.91
C ASN A 231 35.03 5.72 -9.18
N LEU A 232 34.19 5.07 -10.00
CA LEU A 232 32.86 5.59 -10.31
C LEU A 232 31.94 5.59 -9.08
N MET A 233 32.04 4.59 -8.21
CA MET A 233 31.27 4.53 -6.97
C MET A 233 31.70 5.59 -5.95
N ASP A 234 32.99 5.89 -5.84
CA ASP A 234 33.51 6.93 -4.95
C ASP A 234 32.96 8.31 -5.37
N LYS A 235 32.87 8.55 -6.68
CA LYS A 235 32.33 9.79 -7.22
C LYS A 235 30.80 9.86 -7.18
N CYS A 236 30.12 8.77 -7.56
CA CYS A 236 28.66 8.76 -7.72
C CYS A 236 27.91 8.28 -6.46
N GLY A 237 28.60 7.87 -5.40
CA GLY A 237 28.06 7.37 -4.13
C GLY A 237 27.43 5.97 -4.19
N SER A 238 26.82 5.59 -5.31
CA SER A 238 26.22 4.26 -5.48
C SER A 238 26.26 3.79 -6.92
N TYR A 239 26.26 2.47 -7.10
CA TYR A 239 26.18 1.87 -8.43
C TYR A 239 24.88 2.21 -9.19
N ARG A 240 23.76 2.42 -8.47
CA ARG A 240 22.52 2.88 -9.10
C ARG A 240 22.72 4.26 -9.70
N ASN A 241 23.40 5.16 -8.99
CA ASN A 241 23.66 6.50 -9.46
C ASN A 241 24.72 6.53 -10.58
N VAL A 242 25.69 5.60 -10.57
CA VAL A 242 26.60 5.38 -11.70
C VAL A 242 25.82 5.03 -12.97
N LEU A 243 24.92 4.05 -12.90
CA LEU A 243 24.06 3.69 -14.04
C LEU A 243 23.17 4.85 -14.47
N PHE A 244 22.68 5.65 -13.52
CA PHE A 244 21.89 6.84 -13.81
C PHE A 244 22.65 7.87 -14.64
N GLN A 245 23.95 8.10 -14.40
CA GLN A 245 24.76 9.05 -15.20
C GLN A 245 24.79 8.68 -16.69
N ILE A 246 24.69 7.39 -17.01
CA ILE A 246 24.67 6.87 -18.40
C ILE A 246 23.26 6.54 -18.89
N GLY A 247 22.23 7.01 -18.20
CA GLY A 247 20.82 6.83 -18.59
C GLY A 247 20.28 5.41 -18.37
N LEU A 248 20.97 4.57 -17.59
CA LEU A 248 20.58 3.19 -17.29
C LEU A 248 20.03 3.04 -15.87
N GLU A 249 19.45 1.85 -15.59
CA GLU A 249 18.93 1.48 -14.28
C GLU A 249 19.41 0.07 -13.89
N PRO A 250 19.57 -0.22 -12.58
CA PRO A 250 19.92 -1.56 -12.12
C PRO A 250 18.90 -2.62 -12.57
N ILE A 251 19.39 -3.84 -12.78
CA ILE A 251 18.53 -5.00 -13.03
C ILE A 251 17.70 -5.30 -11.77
N GLU A 252 16.38 -5.39 -11.95
CA GLU A 252 15.43 -5.67 -10.86
C GLU A 252 14.90 -7.09 -10.96
N LYS A 253 14.79 -7.79 -9.82
CA LYS A 253 14.13 -9.11 -9.79
C LYS A 253 12.61 -8.93 -9.70
N LYS A 254 11.86 -9.78 -10.41
CA LYS A 254 10.38 -9.82 -10.36
C LYS A 254 9.86 -10.06 -8.93
N ARG A 255 10.61 -10.83 -8.13
CA ARG A 255 10.36 -11.04 -6.69
C ARG A 255 11.58 -10.59 -5.91
N SER A 256 11.48 -9.40 -5.32
CA SER A 256 12.46 -8.94 -4.34
C SER A 256 12.23 -9.72 -3.05
N PHE A 257 13.26 -10.41 -2.56
CA PHE A 257 13.26 -11.23 -1.34
C PHE A 257 12.43 -12.53 -1.42
N SER A 258 12.95 -13.53 -2.13
CA SER A 258 12.64 -14.92 -1.74
C SER A 258 13.39 -15.18 -0.43
N MET A 259 12.68 -15.25 0.69
CA MET A 259 13.21 -15.87 1.89
C MET A 259 13.38 -17.35 1.58
N LYS A 260 14.58 -17.73 1.15
CA LYS A 260 14.99 -19.13 1.27
C LYS A 260 15.04 -19.43 2.78
N THR A 261 14.20 -20.35 3.24
CA THR A 261 14.28 -20.95 4.58
C THR A 261 15.69 -21.51 4.80
N GLU A 262 16.19 -21.50 6.03
CA GLU A 262 17.57 -21.95 6.36
C GLU A 262 17.89 -23.37 5.87
N GLU A 263 16.89 -24.25 5.77
CA GLU A 263 17.00 -25.60 5.20
C GLU A 263 17.36 -25.63 3.70
N GLN A 264 17.12 -24.55 2.96
CA GLN A 264 17.49 -24.43 1.54
C GLN A 264 18.89 -23.84 1.31
N ARG A 265 19.62 -23.48 2.38
CA ARG A 265 20.98 -22.92 2.29
C ARG A 265 22.07 -23.99 2.26
N THR A 266 21.78 -25.20 2.72
CA THR A 266 22.81 -26.23 2.95
C THR A 266 23.10 -27.13 1.76
N THR A 267 22.34 -27.06 0.66
CA THR A 267 22.47 -28.05 -0.44
C THR A 267 22.80 -27.48 -1.81
N ASP A 268 22.97 -26.17 -2.01
CA ASP A 268 23.28 -25.63 -3.33
C ASP A 268 24.30 -24.48 -3.27
N GLU A 269 25.59 -24.83 -3.20
CA GLU A 269 26.69 -24.07 -3.81
C GLU A 269 26.59 -24.06 -5.36
N LYS A 270 25.36 -24.07 -5.90
CA LYS A 270 25.15 -23.85 -7.32
C LYS A 270 25.34 -22.37 -7.57
N LYS A 271 26.53 -22.02 -8.08
CA LYS A 271 26.82 -20.79 -8.84
C LYS A 271 25.50 -20.23 -9.35
N HIS A 272 25.05 -19.10 -8.83
CA HIS A 272 23.80 -18.45 -9.24
C HIS A 272 23.77 -18.35 -10.76
N ARG A 273 23.20 -19.33 -11.47
CA ARG A 273 22.92 -19.22 -12.90
C ARG A 273 21.94 -18.06 -12.98
N ARG A 274 22.42 -16.91 -13.46
CA ARG A 274 21.68 -15.66 -13.54
C ARG A 274 20.59 -15.83 -14.60
N VAL A 275 19.48 -16.45 -14.23
CA VAL A 275 18.32 -16.62 -15.11
C VAL A 275 17.63 -15.26 -15.24
N LEU A 276 17.97 -14.52 -16.30
CA LEU A 276 17.40 -13.20 -16.60
C LEU A 276 15.88 -13.23 -16.87
N LYS A 277 15.26 -14.41 -17.03
CA LYS A 277 13.80 -14.57 -17.20
C LYS A 277 12.98 -14.02 -16.03
N GLU A 278 13.57 -14.01 -14.84
CA GLU A 278 12.95 -13.50 -13.61
C GLU A 278 13.33 -12.04 -13.31
N CYS A 279 13.94 -11.35 -14.27
CA CYS A 279 14.40 -9.99 -14.09
C CYS A 279 13.69 -9.01 -15.03
N TYR A 280 13.77 -7.75 -14.65
CA TYR A 280 13.42 -6.59 -15.41
C TYR A 280 14.67 -5.73 -15.63
N TYR A 281 14.90 -5.29 -16.85
CA TYR A 281 16.08 -4.52 -17.21
C TYR A 281 15.86 -3.79 -18.54
N GLN A 282 16.60 -2.70 -18.74
CA GLN A 282 16.63 -1.99 -20.00
C GLN A 282 17.41 -2.81 -21.04
N VAL A 283 16.81 -3.04 -22.20
CA VAL A 283 17.44 -3.76 -23.30
C VAL A 283 18.17 -2.76 -24.21
N LEU A 284 19.45 -3.01 -24.44
CA LEU A 284 20.32 -2.22 -25.30
C LEU A 284 20.64 -3.02 -26.56
N SER A 285 19.69 -3.12 -27.47
CA SER A 285 19.86 -3.89 -28.71
C SER A 285 19.97 -2.97 -29.92
N LYS A 286 21.00 -3.20 -30.74
CA LYS A 286 21.17 -2.56 -32.06
C LYS A 286 20.40 -3.27 -33.18
N ASP A 287 19.74 -4.39 -32.88
CA ASP A 287 18.96 -5.15 -33.86
C ASP A 287 17.79 -4.32 -34.40
N ILE A 288 17.82 -4.07 -35.71
CA ILE A 288 16.80 -3.30 -36.42
C ILE A 288 15.41 -3.93 -36.25
N GLN A 289 15.31 -5.27 -36.24
CA GLN A 289 14.02 -5.93 -36.10
C GLN A 289 13.44 -5.72 -34.71
N TYR A 290 14.24 -5.87 -33.66
CA TYR A 290 13.85 -5.52 -32.29
C TYR A 290 13.37 -4.06 -32.18
N GLN A 291 14.07 -3.12 -32.83
CA GLN A 291 13.69 -1.71 -32.82
C GLN A 291 12.32 -1.48 -33.47
N LYS A 292 12.04 -2.15 -34.59
CA LYS A 292 10.73 -2.14 -35.26
C LYS A 292 9.63 -2.74 -34.38
N ASP A 293 9.89 -3.91 -33.80
CA ASP A 293 8.92 -4.64 -32.97
C ASP A 293 8.54 -3.82 -31.71
N ILE A 294 9.51 -3.16 -31.07
CA ILE A 294 9.24 -2.28 -29.91
C ILE A 294 8.50 -1.00 -30.32
N LYS A 295 8.87 -0.39 -31.46
CA LYS A 295 8.18 0.81 -31.95
C LYS A 295 6.70 0.51 -32.22
N MET A 296 6.42 -0.62 -32.86
CA MET A 296 5.05 -1.11 -33.09
C MET A 296 4.28 -1.26 -31.77
N LEU A 297 4.90 -1.80 -30.71
CA LEU A 297 4.26 -1.89 -29.39
C LEU A 297 3.97 -0.52 -28.76
N CYS A 298 4.85 0.48 -28.95
CA CYS A 298 4.61 1.85 -28.50
C CYS A 298 3.39 2.45 -29.21
N GLU A 299 3.36 2.39 -30.54
CA GLU A 299 2.26 2.92 -31.37
C GLU A 299 0.93 2.23 -31.02
N TRP A 300 0.96 0.92 -30.80
CA TRP A 300 -0.22 0.17 -30.36
C TRP A 300 -0.74 0.66 -29.00
N LYS A 301 0.15 0.84 -28.02
CA LYS A 301 -0.21 1.33 -26.68
C LYS A 301 -0.81 2.73 -26.72
N GLU A 302 -0.25 3.60 -27.57
CA GLU A 302 -0.74 4.97 -27.76
C GLU A 302 -2.15 4.97 -28.37
N LYS A 303 -2.39 4.11 -29.36
CA LYS A 303 -3.70 3.96 -30.00
C LYS A 303 -4.77 3.42 -29.06
N GLU A 304 -4.46 2.38 -28.29
CA GLU A 304 -5.44 1.65 -27.48
C GLU A 304 -5.57 2.18 -26.04
N GLY A 305 -4.65 3.05 -25.61
CA GLY A 305 -4.65 3.64 -24.26
C GLY A 305 -4.36 2.65 -23.12
N ARG A 306 -3.98 1.40 -23.43
CA ARG A 306 -3.68 0.34 -22.45
C ARG A 306 -2.45 -0.48 -22.84
N LEU A 307 -1.96 -1.32 -21.93
CA LEU A 307 -0.89 -2.26 -22.25
C LEU A 307 -1.43 -3.45 -23.07
N PRO A 308 -0.66 -3.94 -24.07
CA PRO A 308 -1.09 -5.08 -24.87
C PRO A 308 -1.08 -6.40 -24.08
N GLU A 309 -2.16 -7.15 -24.18
CA GLU A 309 -2.24 -8.53 -23.74
C GLU A 309 -1.55 -9.46 -24.75
N ARG A 310 -1.27 -10.69 -24.33
CA ARG A 310 -0.61 -11.69 -25.19
C ARG A 310 -1.34 -12.01 -26.49
N LYS A 311 -2.67 -11.84 -26.50
CA LYS A 311 -3.54 -12.09 -27.65
C LYS A 311 -3.62 -10.92 -28.63
N ASP A 312 -3.23 -9.73 -28.18
CA ASP A 312 -3.36 -8.49 -28.96
C ASP A 312 -2.24 -8.33 -30.00
N ILE A 313 -1.15 -9.07 -29.84
CA ILE A 313 0.07 -8.98 -30.64
C ILE A 313 0.33 -10.32 -31.32
N ASP A 314 0.73 -10.25 -32.60
CA ASP A 314 1.12 -11.40 -33.40
C ASP A 314 2.09 -12.34 -32.62
N PRO A 315 1.83 -13.67 -32.61
CA PRO A 315 2.66 -14.64 -31.92
C PRO A 315 4.15 -14.62 -32.29
N GLU A 316 4.51 -14.31 -33.55
CA GLU A 316 5.92 -14.30 -33.97
C GLU A 316 6.66 -13.10 -33.39
N THR A 317 6.07 -11.92 -33.50
CA THR A 317 6.58 -10.68 -32.93
C THR A 317 6.74 -10.80 -31.42
N ARG A 318 5.75 -11.38 -30.75
CA ARG A 318 5.82 -11.70 -29.32
C ARG A 318 6.98 -12.64 -29.00
N ARG A 319 7.23 -13.69 -29.81
CA ARG A 319 8.36 -14.61 -29.60
C ARG A 319 9.71 -13.91 -29.77
N ARG A 320 9.87 -13.08 -30.82
CA ARG A 320 11.10 -12.29 -31.04
C ARG A 320 11.39 -11.37 -29.85
N LEU A 321 10.38 -10.61 -29.41
CA LEU A 321 10.49 -9.73 -28.25
C LEU A 321 10.81 -10.48 -26.95
N GLN A 322 10.16 -11.62 -26.70
CA GLN A 322 10.47 -12.45 -25.53
C GLN A 322 11.89 -13.00 -25.56
N LYS A 323 12.40 -13.37 -26.74
CA LYS A 323 13.76 -13.87 -26.90
C LYS A 323 14.79 -12.81 -26.52
N VAL A 324 14.61 -11.57 -26.99
CA VAL A 324 15.54 -10.46 -26.70
C VAL A 324 15.38 -9.94 -25.26
N CYS A 325 14.14 -9.73 -24.81
CA CYS A 325 13.86 -9.16 -23.49
C CYS A 325 13.90 -10.19 -22.34
N GLY A 326 14.10 -11.47 -22.64
CA GLY A 326 14.08 -12.59 -21.69
C GLY A 326 12.68 -12.98 -21.19
N SER A 327 11.69 -12.07 -21.24
CA SER A 327 10.30 -12.34 -20.91
C SER A 327 9.35 -11.33 -21.55
N TRP A 328 8.05 -11.67 -21.62
CA TRP A 328 7.03 -10.76 -22.15
C TRP A 328 6.83 -9.55 -21.25
N GLU A 329 6.86 -9.76 -19.94
CA GLU A 329 6.67 -8.69 -18.98
C GLU A 329 7.83 -7.68 -19.09
N ASN A 330 9.06 -8.14 -19.31
CA ASN A 330 10.18 -7.24 -19.56
C ASN A 330 10.07 -6.52 -20.91
N ALA A 331 9.50 -7.16 -21.95
CA ALA A 331 9.23 -6.51 -23.23
C ALA A 331 8.23 -5.34 -23.08
N LEU A 332 7.13 -5.56 -22.36
CA LEU A 332 6.17 -4.49 -22.03
C LEU A 332 6.82 -3.38 -21.21
N ARG A 333 7.73 -3.73 -20.31
CA ARG A 333 8.49 -2.77 -19.51
C ARG A 333 9.43 -1.89 -20.34
N GLN A 334 9.82 -2.32 -21.55
CA GLN A 334 10.64 -1.48 -22.45
C GLN A 334 9.94 -0.19 -22.85
N LEU A 335 8.60 -0.20 -22.90
CA LEU A 335 7.77 0.95 -23.23
C LEU A 335 7.90 2.09 -22.22
N GLU A 336 8.39 1.83 -21.01
CA GLU A 336 8.60 2.83 -19.97
C GLU A 336 9.95 3.55 -20.09
N TYR A 337 10.91 2.99 -20.84
CA TYR A 337 12.22 3.61 -21.08
C TYR A 337 12.21 4.54 -22.30
N ARG A 338 11.23 4.38 -23.21
CA ARG A 338 11.09 5.15 -24.46
C ARG A 338 10.43 6.51 -24.32
N LYS A 339 9.81 6.81 -23.16
CA LYS A 339 9.25 8.14 -22.84
C LYS A 339 10.34 9.16 -22.42
N ARG A 340 11.60 8.90 -22.74
CA ARG A 340 12.74 9.75 -22.41
C ARG A 340 13.21 10.51 -23.63
#